data_AF-A0A2T9ZUB4-F1
#
_entry.id   AF-A0A2T9ZUB4-F1
#
_cell.length_a   1.000
_cell.length_b   1.000
_cell.length_c   1.000
_cell.angle_alpha   90.00
_cell.angle_beta   90.00
_cell.angle_gamma   90.00
#
_symmetry.space_group_name_H-M   'P 1'
#
loop_
_entity.id
_entity.type
_entity.pdbx_description
1 polymer ?
#
loop_
_entity_poly.entity_id
_entity_poly.type
_entity_poly.pdbx_seq_one_letter_code
_entity_poly.pdbx_strand_id
1 'polypeptide(L)' 'MGLGENRANSVRSLMLAQGVSDNQLVVVSYGEERPAAFEHNEESWALNRRVELIY' A
#
# COMPACT_ATOMS: atom_id res chain seq x y z
N MET A 1 -1.50 -4.11 14.34
CA MET A 1 -0.81 -3.49 13.19
C MET A 1 -0.90 -4.45 12.02
N GLY A 2 -1.44 -4.00 10.88
CA GLY A 2 -1.62 -4.84 9.70
C GLY A 2 -0.40 -4.84 8.79
N LEU A 3 -0.15 -5.94 8.07
CA LEU A 3 0.95 -6.04 7.10
C LEU A 3 0.81 -5.01 5.96
N GLY A 4 -0.42 -4.72 5.52
CA GLY A 4 -0.72 -3.69 4.51
C GLY A 4 -0.38 -2.28 4.99
N GLU A 5 -0.74 -1.95 6.24
CA GLU A 5 -0.42 -0.67 6.88
C GLU A 5 1.09 -0.45 7.01
N ASN A 6 1.84 -1.50 7.39
CA ASN A 6 3.30 -1.43 7.45
C ASN A 6 3.93 -1.14 6.08
N ARG A 7 3.44 -1.78 5.01
CA ARG A 7 3.91 -1.51 3.63
C ARG A 7 3.63 -0.08 3.20
N ALA A 8 2.42 0.42 3.46
CA ALA A 8 2.04 1.78 3.13
C ALA A 8 2.88 2.81 3.91
N ASN A 9 3.19 2.53 5.18
CA ASN A 9 4.10 3.36 5.98
C ASN A 9 5.54 3.38 5.43
N SER A 10 6.06 2.28 4.88
CA SER A 10 7.36 2.27 4.21
C SER A 10 7.37 3.18 2.98
N VAL A 11 6.30 3.17 2.18
CA VAL A 11 6.17 4.07 1.01
C VAL A 11 6.01 5.52 1.45
N ARG A 12 5.22 5.81 2.48
CA ARG A 12 5.10 7.16 3.06
C ARG A 12 6.47 7.69 3.50
N SER A 13 7.25 6.90 4.22
CA SER A 13 8.61 7.30 4.65
C SER A 13 9.53 7.62 3.48
N LEU A 14 9.42 6.89 2.38
CA LEU A 14 10.17 7.19 1.14
C LEU A 14 9.73 8.53 0.53
N MET A 15 8.42 8.80 0.47
CA MET A 15 7.89 10.06 -0.06
C MET A 15 8.29 11.28 0.78
N LEU A 16 8.27 11.14 2.10
CA LEU A 16 8.77 12.16 3.03
C LEU A 16 10.26 12.42 2.78
N ALA A 17 11.06 11.36 2.61
CA ALA A 17 12.49 11.49 2.28
C ALA A 17 12.74 12.16 0.92
N GLN A 18 11.79 12.06 -0.02
CA GLN A 18 11.83 12.76 -1.31
C GLN A 18 11.30 14.22 -1.24
N GLY A 19 10.86 14.67 -0.06
CA GLY A 19 10.43 16.05 0.18
C GLY A 19 8.94 16.31 0.04
N VAL A 20 8.10 15.27 -0.09
CA VAL A 20 6.65 15.42 0.00
C VAL A 20 6.28 15.85 1.41
N SER A 21 5.41 16.85 1.53
CA SER A 21 4.96 17.34 2.84
C SER A 21 4.01 16.33 3.50
N ASP A 22 4.16 16.13 4.81
CA ASP A 22 3.38 15.14 5.53
C ASP A 22 1.88 15.40 5.51
N ASN A 23 1.48 16.68 5.49
CA ASN A 23 0.08 17.07 5.37
C ASN A 23 -0.57 16.71 4.01
N GLN A 24 0.21 16.27 3.02
CA GLN A 24 -0.30 15.81 1.73
C GLN A 24 -0.47 14.28 1.66
N LEU A 25 -0.08 13.55 2.72
CA LEU A 25 -0.04 12.10 2.72
C LEU A 25 -1.03 11.53 3.75
N VAL A 26 -1.90 10.63 3.29
CA VAL A 26 -2.79 9.84 4.15
C VAL A 26 -2.57 8.37 3.86
N VAL A 27 -2.30 7.59 4.91
CA VAL A 27 -2.14 6.13 4.81
C VAL A 27 -3.48 5.46 5.12
N VAL A 28 -3.96 4.64 4.19
CA VAL A 28 -5.16 3.80 4.37
C VAL A 28 -4.79 2.36 4.05
N SER A 29 -5.17 1.43 4.92
CA SER A 29 -4.97 -0.01 4.71
C SER A 29 -6.31 -0.69 4.45
N TYR A 30 -6.47 -1.26 3.27
CA TYR A 30 -7.66 -2.05 2.88
C TYR A 30 -7.54 -3.53 3.22
N GLY A 31 -6.40 -3.99 3.76
CA GLY A 31 -6.18 -5.42 4.03
C GLY A 31 -6.39 -6.26 2.76
N GLU A 32 -7.26 -7.27 2.86
CA GLU A 32 -7.64 -8.16 1.75
C GLU A 32 -8.98 -7.76 1.09
N GLU A 33 -9.57 -6.63 1.48
CA GLU A 33 -10.90 -6.21 1.04
C GLU A 33 -10.94 -5.67 -0.39
N ARG A 34 -9.78 -5.31 -0.96
CA ARG A 34 -9.64 -4.77 -2.32
C ARG A 34 -8.54 -5.47 -3.13
N PRO A 35 -8.72 -6.76 -3.47
CA PRO A 35 -7.74 -7.48 -4.30
C PRO A 35 -7.70 -6.91 -5.72
N ALA A 36 -6.51 -6.89 -6.34
CA ALA A 36 -6.36 -6.63 -7.78
C ALA A 36 -6.68 -7.89 -8.59
N ALA A 37 -6.38 -9.06 -8.04
CA ALA A 37 -6.64 -10.36 -8.63
C ALA A 37 -7.40 -11.24 -7.64
N PHE A 38 -8.50 -11.83 -8.10
CA PHE A 38 -9.42 -12.60 -7.23
C PHE A 38 -9.05 -14.08 -7.12
N GLU A 39 -8.10 -14.56 -7.93
CA GLU A 39 -7.74 -15.97 -7.90
C GLU A 39 -6.83 -16.30 -6.70
N HIS A 40 -6.79 -17.57 -6.34
CA HIS A 40 -6.04 -18.09 -5.21
C HIS A 40 -4.77 -18.83 -5.69
N ASN A 41 -3.91 -18.11 -6.42
CA ASN A 41 -2.63 -18.62 -6.89
C ASN A 41 -1.50 -17.60 -6.60
N GLU A 42 -0.25 -18.04 -6.69
CA GLU A 42 0.91 -17.21 -6.35
C GLU A 42 1.00 -15.95 -7.23
N GLU A 43 0.60 -16.05 -8.51
CA GLU A 43 0.54 -14.92 -9.42
C GLU A 43 -0.43 -13.83 -8.92
N SER A 44 -1.63 -14.22 -8.51
CA SER A 44 -2.64 -13.31 -7.95
C SER A 44 -2.20 -12.73 -6.61
N TRP A 45 -1.59 -13.54 -5.75
CA TRP A 45 -1.06 -13.05 -4.48
C TRP A 45 0.08 -12.05 -4.68
N ALA A 46 0.93 -12.24 -5.70
CA ALA A 46 1.97 -11.29 -6.06
C ALA A 46 1.36 -9.93 -6.48
N LEU A 47 0.29 -9.94 -7.27
CA LEU A 47 -0.44 -8.73 -7.65
C LEU A 47 -1.16 -8.05 -6.46
N ASN A 48 -1.64 -8.84 -5.50
CA ASN A 48 -2.36 -8.32 -4.33
C ASN A 48 -1.44 -7.69 -3.27
N ARG A 49 -0.16 -8.09 -3.21
CA ARG A 49 0.85 -7.51 -2.30
C ARG A 49 1.40 -6.18 -2.84
N ARG A 50 0.57 -5.14 -2.92
CA ARG A 50 0.92 -3.84 -3.50
C ARG A 50 0.58 -2.64 -2.60
N VAL A 51 1.09 -1.47 -2.99
CA VAL A 51 0.69 -0.15 -2.49
C VAL A 51 0.28 0.69 -3.70
N GLU A 52 -0.85 1.38 -3.62
CA GLU A 52 -1.34 2.29 -4.66
C GLU A 52 -1.22 3.75 -4.21
N LEU A 53 -0.80 4.63 -5.12
CA LEU A 53 -0.76 6.07 -4.90
C LEU A 53 -1.98 6.70 -5.58
N ILE A 54 -2.86 7.28 -4.79
CA ILE A 54 -4.08 7.95 -5.27
C ILE A 54 -3.88 9.46 -5.04
N TYR A 55 -4.07 10.27 -6.07
CA TYR A 55 -3.84 11.73 -6.08
C TYR A 55 -5.08 12.51 -6.50
#